data_AF-A0A9X9LLV5-F1
#
_entry.id   AF-A0A9X9LLV5-F1
#
_cell.length_a   1.000
_cell.length_b   1.000
_cell.length_c   1.000
_cell.angle_alpha   90.00
_cell.angle_beta   90.00
_cell.angle_gamma   90.00
#
_symmetry.space_group_name_H-M   'P 1'
#
loop_
_entity.id
_entity.type
_entity.pdbx_description
1 polymer ?
#
loop_
_entity_poly.entity_id
_entity_poly.type
_entity_poly.pdbx_seq_one_letter_code
_entity_poly.pdbx_strand_id
1 'polypeptide(L)'
;MLSFFRRTLGRRSMRKHAEKERLREAQRAATHIPAAGDSKSVITCRVSLLDGTDVSVDLPKKAKGQELFDQIMYHLDLIESD
;
A
#
# COMPACT_ATOMS: atom_id res chain seq x y z
N MET A 1 -21.27 -35.07 25.75
CA MET A 1 -21.75 -33.67 25.74
C MET A 1 -20.58 -32.71 26.00
N LEU A 2 -19.57 -32.68 25.13
CA LEU A 2 -18.42 -31.77 25.28
C LEU A 2 -17.97 -31.28 23.90
N SER A 3 -18.55 -30.15 23.46
CA SER A 3 -18.01 -29.37 22.34
C SER A 3 -17.96 -27.89 22.73
N PHE A 4 -17.04 -27.53 23.61
CA PHE A 4 -16.86 -26.13 24.04
C PHE A 4 -15.38 -25.71 24.10
N PHE A 5 -14.57 -26.14 23.13
CA PHE A 5 -13.20 -25.64 23.02
C PHE A 5 -12.75 -25.36 21.59
N ARG A 6 -13.57 -24.63 20.84
CA ARG A 6 -13.10 -23.99 19.61
C ARG A 6 -13.61 -22.56 19.57
N ARG A 7 -12.74 -21.66 19.13
CA ARG A 7 -13.02 -20.29 18.63
C ARG A 7 -12.88 -19.14 19.64
N THR A 8 -11.66 -18.75 19.99
CA THR A 8 -11.37 -17.32 20.27
C THR A 8 -10.03 -16.80 19.69
N LEU A 9 -9.13 -17.66 19.20
CA LEU A 9 -7.83 -17.21 18.68
C LEU A 9 -7.84 -16.59 17.27
N GLY A 10 -8.95 -16.68 16.52
CA GLY A 10 -9.04 -16.09 15.16
C GLY A 10 -9.42 -14.61 15.12
N ARG A 11 -9.97 -14.05 16.21
CA ARG A 11 -10.58 -12.70 16.19
C ARG A 11 -9.57 -11.56 16.28
N ARG A 12 -8.35 -11.82 16.77
CA ARG A 12 -7.27 -10.81 16.84
C ARG A 12 -6.61 -10.53 15.50
N SER A 13 -6.51 -11.53 14.61
CA SER A 13 -5.83 -11.37 13.31
C SER A 13 -6.62 -10.47 12.35
N MET A 14 -7.94 -10.68 12.25
CA MET A 14 -8.84 -9.86 11.40
C MET A 14 -8.84 -8.39 11.80
N ARG A 15 -8.74 -8.09 13.11
CA ARG A 15 -8.68 -6.70 13.59
C ARG A 15 -7.41 -5.99 13.13
N LYS A 16 -6.25 -6.66 13.14
CA LYS A 16 -5.00 -6.07 12.65
C LYS A 16 -5.02 -5.80 11.15
N HIS A 17 -5.62 -6.70 10.36
CA HIS A 17 -5.77 -6.50 8.92
C HIS A 17 -6.71 -5.32 8.62
N ALA A 18 -7.87 -5.25 9.28
CA ALA A 18 -8.83 -4.17 9.10
C ALA A 18 -8.29 -2.80 9.56
N GLU A 19 -7.49 -2.75 10.63
CA GLU A 19 -6.84 -1.51 11.07
C GLU A 19 -5.78 -1.04 10.06
N LYS A 20 -5.00 -1.97 9.50
CA LYS A 20 -4.04 -1.67 8.43
C LYS A 20 -4.72 -1.18 7.16
N GLU A 21 -5.86 -1.77 6.78
CA GLU A 21 -6.67 -1.28 5.65
C GLU A 21 -7.24 0.11 5.91
N ARG A 22 -7.75 0.39 7.10
CA ARG A 22 -8.25 1.71 7.47
C ARG A 22 -7.17 2.79 7.43
N LEU A 23 -5.96 2.48 7.90
CA LEU A 23 -4.82 3.40 7.79
C LEU A 23 -4.44 3.66 6.33
N ARG A 24 -4.54 2.63 5.48
CA ARG A 24 -4.31 2.73 4.03
C ARG A 24 -5.38 3.57 3.34
N GLU A 25 -6.63 3.47 3.79
CA GLU A 25 -7.75 4.24 3.28
C GLU A 25 -7.69 5.72 3.71
N ALA A 26 -7.22 5.99 4.93
CA ALA A 26 -6.93 7.35 5.40
C ALA A 26 -5.74 8.02 4.67
N GLN A 27 -4.86 7.21 4.08
CA GLN A 27 -3.70 7.66 3.29
C GLN A 27 -3.92 7.57 1.78
N ARG A 28 -5.12 7.20 1.31
CA ARG A 28 -5.44 7.19 -0.11
C ARG A 28 -5.44 8.61 -0.64
N ALA A 29 -4.47 8.88 -1.50
CA ALA A 29 -4.46 10.09 -2.28
C ALA A 29 -5.45 9.96 -3.46
N ALA A 30 -5.72 11.06 -4.18
CA ALA A 30 -6.68 11.07 -5.28
C ALA A 30 -6.35 10.01 -6.36
N THR A 31 -5.06 9.73 -6.53
CA THR A 31 -4.54 8.71 -7.43
C THR A 31 -3.84 7.60 -6.65
N HIS A 32 -4.21 6.35 -6.93
CA HIS A 32 -3.66 5.16 -6.26
C HIS A 32 -2.99 4.23 -7.28
N ILE A 33 -1.71 3.94 -7.07
CA ILE A 33 -0.92 3.07 -7.94
C ILE A 33 -0.52 1.79 -7.18
N PRO A 34 -1.08 0.63 -7.55
CA PRO A 34 -0.72 -0.65 -6.94
C PRO A 34 0.59 -1.18 -7.58
N ALA A 35 1.76 -0.85 -7.01
CA ALA A 35 3.04 -1.42 -7.46
C ALA A 35 3.34 -2.79 -6.85
N ALA A 36 2.85 -2.98 -5.64
CA ALA A 36 3.09 -4.17 -4.88
C ALA A 36 2.17 -5.25 -5.44
N GLY A 37 2.72 -6.15 -6.25
CA GLY A 37 2.12 -7.47 -6.47
C GLY A 37 1.90 -8.22 -5.14
N ASP A 38 1.69 -9.54 -5.18
CA ASP A 38 1.31 -10.41 -4.04
C ASP A 38 2.36 -10.55 -2.90
N SER A 39 3.19 -9.54 -2.70
CA SER A 39 4.14 -9.39 -1.61
C SER A 39 3.43 -9.22 -0.26
N LYS A 40 3.71 -10.14 0.68
CA LYS A 40 3.20 -10.12 2.06
C LYS A 40 3.52 -8.86 2.87
N SER A 41 4.46 -8.03 2.40
CA SER A 41 4.95 -6.85 3.13
C SER A 41 5.02 -5.62 2.23
N VAL A 42 3.89 -4.94 2.17
CA VAL A 42 3.68 -3.69 1.41
C VAL A 42 3.74 -2.49 2.35
N ILE A 43 4.38 -1.43 1.87
CA ILE A 43 4.37 -0.07 2.41
C ILE A 43 3.61 0.85 1.44
N THR A 44 2.89 1.82 1.98
CA THR A 44 2.20 2.84 1.18
C THR A 44 3.01 4.13 1.24
N CYS A 45 3.49 4.58 0.10
CA CYS A 45 4.23 5.81 -0.07
C CYS A 45 3.28 6.89 -0.61
N ARG A 46 3.27 8.06 0.02
CA ARG A 46 2.57 9.23 -0.52
C ARG A 46 3.61 10.14 -1.16
N VAL A 47 3.37 10.51 -2.41
CA VAL A 47 4.25 11.37 -3.19
C VAL A 47 3.47 12.60 -3.61
N SER A 48 3.98 13.76 -3.21
CA SER A 48 3.42 15.04 -3.65
C SER A 48 4.09 15.43 -4.97
N LEU A 49 3.28 15.57 -6.01
CA LEU A 49 3.72 15.98 -7.33
C LEU A 49 3.88 17.49 -7.42
N LEU A 50 4.55 17.97 -8.47
CA LEU A 50 4.82 19.40 -8.68
C LEU A 50 3.56 20.22 -8.97
N ASP A 51 2.49 19.58 -9.42
CA ASP A 51 1.18 20.19 -9.64
C ASP A 51 0.36 20.34 -8.34
N GLY A 52 0.93 19.92 -7.20
CA GLY A 52 0.28 19.96 -5.89
C GLY A 52 -0.69 18.81 -5.65
N THR A 53 -0.77 17.83 -6.55
CA THR A 53 -1.54 16.61 -6.31
C THR A 53 -0.73 15.61 -5.50
N ASP A 54 -1.44 14.80 -4.72
CA ASP A 54 -0.83 13.69 -4.00
C ASP A 54 -1.16 12.37 -4.70
N VAL A 55 -0.16 11.51 -4.84
CA VAL A 55 -0.29 10.17 -5.39
C VAL A 55 0.15 9.16 -4.34
N SER A 56 -0.65 8.10 -4.17
CA SER A 56 -0.37 7.02 -3.24
C SER A 56 0.11 5.78 -4.01
N VAL A 57 1.32 5.32 -3.70
CA VAL A 57 1.98 4.19 -4.37
C VAL A 57 2.27 3.11 -3.35
N ASP A 58 1.78 1.90 -3.60
CA ASP A 58 2.04 0.76 -2.74
C ASP A 58 3.24 -0.04 -3.24
N LEU A 59 4.32 -0.12 -2.47
CA LEU A 59 5.54 -0.82 -2.85
C LEU A 59 5.94 -1.88 -1.83
N PRO A 60 6.68 -2.92 -2.21
CA PRO A 60 7.21 -3.87 -1.23
C PRO A 60 8.23 -3.16 -0.32
N LYS A 61 8.30 -3.57 0.95
CA LYS A 61 9.23 -2.96 1.94
C LYS A 61 10.72 -3.01 1.58
N LYS A 62 11.09 -3.81 0.57
CA LYS A 62 12.45 -3.99 0.08
C LYS A 62 12.68 -3.28 -1.27
N ALA A 63 11.65 -2.63 -1.82
CA ALA A 63 11.77 -1.84 -3.04
C ALA A 63 12.80 -0.74 -2.85
N LYS A 64 13.49 -0.40 -3.94
CA LYS A 64 14.37 0.76 -3.99
C LYS A 64 13.56 2.01 -4.33
N GLY A 65 14.09 3.17 -3.98
CA GLY A 65 13.49 4.46 -4.37
C GLY A 65 13.41 4.64 -5.90
N GLN A 66 14.33 4.02 -6.65
CA GLN A 66 14.25 3.97 -8.12
C GLN A 66 12.96 3.31 -8.62
N GLU A 67 12.53 2.19 -8.05
CA GLU A 67 11.28 1.53 -8.47
C GLU A 67 10.05 2.42 -8.23
N LEU A 68 10.06 3.20 -7.14
CA LEU A 68 9.02 4.20 -6.88
C LEU A 68 9.03 5.30 -7.96
N PHE A 69 10.21 5.77 -8.33
CA PHE A 69 10.38 6.85 -9.29
C PHE A 69 9.98 6.42 -10.70
N ASP A 70 10.47 5.25 -11.16
CA ASP A 70 10.15 4.68 -12.47
C ASP A 70 8.64 4.51 -12.64
N GLN A 71 7.95 4.09 -11.58
CA GLN A 71 6.51 3.90 -11.61
C GLN A 71 5.73 5.21 -11.69
N ILE A 72 6.21 6.26 -11.04
CA ILE A 72 5.61 7.59 -11.12
C ILE A 72 5.85 8.20 -12.49
N MET A 73 7.06 8.05 -13.04
CA MET A 73 7.36 8.47 -14.41
C MET A 73 6.48 7.76 -15.42
N TYR A 74 6.32 6.45 -15.29
CA TYR A 74 5.41 5.67 -16.12
C TYR A 74 3.96 6.16 -16.00
N HIS A 75 3.51 6.47 -14.77
CA HIS A 75 2.15 6.97 -14.56
C HIS A 75 1.92 8.38 -15.14
N LEU A 76 2.96 9.21 -15.15
CA LEU A 76 2.95 10.56 -15.70
C LEU A 76 3.29 10.61 -17.21
N ASP A 77 3.57 9.46 -17.83
CA ASP A 77 4.02 9.33 -19.22
C ASP A 77 5.24 10.21 -19.56
N LEU A 78 6.17 10.33 -18.59
CA LEU A 78 7.39 11.12 -18.74
C LEU A 78 8.49 10.28 -19.39
N ILE A 79 8.86 10.66 -20.62
CA ILE A 79 9.86 9.94 -21.43
C ILE A 79 11.29 10.47 -21.20
N GLU A 80 11.44 11.72 -20.74
CA GLU A 80 12.74 12.30 -20.38
C GLU A 80 12.95 12.28 -18.87
N SER A 81 14.02 11.59 -18.46
CA SER A 81 14.54 11.51 -17.09
C SER A 81 16.03 11.88 -17.18
N ASP A 82 16.42 13.03 -16.66
CA ASP A 82 17.85 13.41 -16.53
C ASP A 82 18.48 12.76 -15.28
#